data_AF-W3AKV0-F1
#
_entry.id   AF-W3AKV0-F1
#
_cell.length_a   1.000
_cell.length_b   1.000
_cell.length_c   1.000
_cell.angle_alpha   90.00
_cell.angle_beta   90.00
_cell.angle_gamma   90.00
#
_symmetry.space_group_name_H-M   'P 1'
#
loop_
_entity.id
_entity.type
_entity.pdbx_description
1 polymer ?
#
loop_
_entity_poly.entity_id
_entity_poly.type
_entity_poly.pdbx_seq_one_letter_code
_entity_poly.pdbx_strand_id
1 'polypeptide(L)'
;MVKYVEIPIEKLKIGMVIGKPIEDRLGRHLIEPGTLVNKYAINELIKSGVRNVTIQVGQEDKKGSLSTAAQYMVKNLRKSDPPTVVLESTVKNVSPKVSN
;
A
#
# COMPACT_ATOMS: atom_id res chain seq x y z
N MET A 1 20.61 -14.92 -0.56
CA MET A 1 21.21 -14.21 -1.71
C MET A 1 20.09 -13.80 -2.64
N VAL A 2 19.96 -12.51 -2.93
CA VAL A 2 18.94 -12.02 -3.85
C VAL A 2 19.32 -12.43 -5.27
N LYS A 3 18.39 -13.06 -6.00
CA LYS A 3 18.57 -13.43 -7.40
C LYS A 3 17.63 -12.59 -8.27
N TYR A 4 18.07 -12.27 -9.48
CA TYR A 4 17.25 -11.58 -10.46
C TYR A 4 16.95 -12.53 -11.60
N VAL A 5 15.69 -12.60 -12.00
CA VAL A 5 15.23 -13.49 -13.07
C VAL A 5 14.39 -12.67 -14.03
N GLU A 6 14.71 -12.77 -15.32
CA GLU A 6 13.90 -12.19 -16.38
C GLU A 6 12.76 -13.14 -16.73
N ILE A 7 11.53 -12.64 -16.70
CA ILE A 7 10.33 -13.40 -17.03
C ILE A 7 9.47 -12.65 -18.04
N PRO A 8 8.71 -13.36 -18.90
CA PRO A 8 7.70 -12.75 -19.74
C PRO A 8 6.59 -12.10 -18.90
N ILE A 9 6.03 -10.99 -19.38
CA ILE A 9 4.94 -10.26 -18.73
C ILE A 9 3.72 -11.16 -18.46
N GLU A 10 3.45 -12.16 -19.31
CA GLU A 10 2.32 -13.07 -19.12
C GLU A 10 2.49 -14.01 -17.91
N LYS A 11 3.73 -14.22 -17.46
CA LYS A 11 4.05 -15.04 -16.28
C LYS A 11 4.17 -14.21 -15.00
N LEU A 12 4.04 -12.89 -15.09
CA LEU A 12 4.12 -11.98 -13.95
C LEU A 12 2.90 -12.17 -13.04
N LYS A 13 3.13 -12.32 -11.73
CA LYS A 13 2.07 -12.50 -10.74
C LYS A 13 2.03 -11.31 -9.78
N ILE A 14 0.83 -11.05 -9.27
CA ILE A 14 0.62 -10.06 -8.20
C ILE A 14 1.43 -10.47 -6.98
N GLY A 15 2.12 -9.51 -6.36
CA GLY A 15 2.99 -9.73 -5.19
C GLY A 15 4.45 -10.01 -5.51
N MET A 16 4.83 -10.18 -6.78
CA MET A 16 6.25 -10.25 -7.17
C MET A 16 6.93 -8.88 -6.97
N VAL A 17 8.24 -8.87 -6.75
CA VAL A 17 9.02 -7.63 -6.60
C VAL A 17 9.79 -7.35 -7.89
N ILE A 18 9.69 -6.12 -8.38
CA ILE A 18 10.45 -5.66 -9.55
C ILE A 18 11.92 -5.51 -9.18
N GLY A 19 12.81 -6.13 -9.96
CA GLY A 19 14.23 -6.14 -9.69
C GLY A 19 15.03 -5.04 -10.39
N LYS A 20 14.58 -4.61 -11.57
CA LYS A 20 15.20 -3.54 -12.39
C LYS A 20 14.17 -2.48 -12.75
N PRO A 21 14.58 -1.21 -12.94
CA PRO A 21 13.64 -0.18 -13.35
C PRO A 21 13.02 -0.55 -14.69
N ILE A 22 11.71 -0.26 -14.82
CA ILE A 22 11.02 -0.39 -16.11
C ILE A 22 10.89 1.01 -16.68
N GLU A 23 11.45 1.21 -17.86
CA GLU A 23 11.48 2.51 -18.55
C GLU A 23 10.60 2.47 -19.81
N ASP A 24 9.97 3.61 -20.11
CA ASP A 24 9.33 3.85 -21.40
C ASP A 24 10.40 4.13 -22.48
N ARG A 25 10.00 4.15 -23.75
CA ARG A 25 10.86 4.49 -24.90
C ARG A 25 11.53 5.86 -24.78
N LEU A 26 10.94 6.77 -24.01
CA LEU A 26 11.48 8.10 -23.71
C LEU A 26 12.45 8.12 -22.50
N GLY A 27 12.79 6.97 -21.92
CA GLY A 27 13.67 6.86 -20.74
C GLY A 27 13.01 7.30 -19.44
N ARG A 28 11.67 7.39 -19.40
CA ARG A 28 10.92 7.71 -18.18
C ARG A 28 10.72 6.45 -17.36
N HIS A 29 11.04 6.51 -16.08
CA HIS A 29 10.81 5.41 -15.15
C HIS A 29 9.31 5.22 -14.93
N LEU A 30 8.78 4.09 -15.39
CA LEU A 30 7.39 3.67 -15.18
C LEU A 30 7.24 2.98 -13.83
N ILE A 31 8.22 2.14 -13.45
CA ILE A 31 8.22 1.40 -12.19
C ILE A 31 9.64 1.32 -11.63
N GLU A 32 9.78 1.68 -10.36
CA GLU A 32 11.05 1.62 -9.64
C GLU A 32 11.38 0.20 -9.14
N PRO A 33 12.67 -0.15 -9.02
CA PRO A 33 13.10 -1.38 -8.35
C PRO A 33 12.57 -1.46 -6.91
N GLY A 34 12.27 -2.67 -6.44
CA GLY A 34 11.68 -2.91 -5.13
C GLY A 34 10.16 -2.73 -5.06
N THR A 35 9.52 -2.28 -6.15
CA THR A 35 8.07 -2.14 -6.22
C THR A 35 7.38 -3.51 -6.22
N LEU A 36 6.34 -3.65 -5.41
CA LEU A 36 5.43 -4.80 -5.44
C LEU A 36 4.49 -4.70 -6.63
N VAL A 37 4.44 -5.77 -7.42
CA VAL A 37 3.56 -5.88 -8.58
C VAL A 37 2.11 -5.95 -8.11
N ASN A 38 1.31 -4.99 -8.55
CA ASN A 38 -0.14 -4.98 -8.37
C ASN A 38 -0.86 -5.21 -9.72
N LYS A 39 -2.18 -5.46 -9.66
CA LYS A 39 -2.98 -5.71 -10.88
C LYS A 39 -2.95 -4.54 -11.87
N TYR A 40 -2.92 -3.31 -11.36
CA TYR A 40 -2.88 -2.11 -12.18
C TYR A 40 -1.57 -2.01 -12.98
N ALA A 41 -0.44 -2.23 -12.32
CA ALA A 41 0.89 -2.25 -12.93
C ALA A 41 0.98 -3.28 -14.04
N ILE A 42 0.47 -4.50 -13.83
CA ILE A 42 0.45 -5.54 -14.87
C ILE A 42 -0.31 -5.04 -16.11
N ASN A 43 -1.50 -4.46 -15.93
CA ASN A 43 -2.31 -3.97 -17.04
C ASN A 43 -1.63 -2.83 -17.82
N GLU A 44 -1.02 -1.88 -17.11
CA GLU A 44 -0.31 -0.76 -17.76
C GLU A 44 0.94 -1.23 -18.50
N LEU A 45 1.70 -2.17 -17.94
CA LEU A 45 2.86 -2.76 -18.61
C LEU A 45 2.47 -3.49 -19.91
N ILE A 46 1.34 -4.21 -19.89
CA ILE A 46 0.78 -4.86 -21.09
C ILE A 46 0.41 -3.82 -22.15
N LYS A 47 -0.30 -2.74 -21.76
CA LYS A 47 -0.67 -1.66 -22.69
C LYS A 47 0.54 -0.93 -23.26
N SER A 48 1.58 -0.75 -22.45
CA SER A 48 2.86 -0.14 -22.84
C SER A 48 3.65 -1.02 -23.82
N GLY A 49 3.29 -2.31 -23.97
CA GLY A 49 3.99 -3.25 -24.85
C GLY A 49 5.27 -3.81 -24.25
N VAL A 50 5.42 -3.74 -22.92
CA VAL A 50 6.56 -4.33 -22.21
C VAL A 50 6.45 -5.84 -22.25
N ARG A 51 7.47 -6.50 -22.80
CA ARG A 51 7.43 -7.95 -23.08
C ARG A 51 8.06 -8.80 -21.98
N ASN A 52 9.18 -8.35 -21.45
CA ASN A 52 9.92 -9.02 -20.39
C ASN A 52 10.13 -8.07 -19.21
N VAL A 53 10.15 -8.64 -18.00
CA VAL A 53 10.38 -7.90 -16.76
C VAL A 53 11.38 -8.67 -15.91
N THR A 54 12.34 -7.95 -15.33
CA THR A 54 13.25 -8.55 -14.35
C THR A 54 12.62 -8.48 -12.97
N ILE A 55 12.38 -9.64 -12.36
CA ILE A 55 11.88 -9.76 -10.99
C ILE A 55 12.99 -10.15 -10.03
N GLN A 56 12.81 -9.75 -8.77
CA GLN A 56 13.63 -10.17 -7.66
C GLN A 56 13.08 -11.48 -7.08
N VAL A 57 13.91 -12.51 -7.00
CA VAL A 57 13.59 -13.84 -6.49
C VAL A 57 14.49 -14.16 -5.30
N GLY A 58 13.93 -14.81 -4.27
CA GLY A 58 14.69 -15.24 -3.09
C GLY A 58 14.72 -14.25 -1.93
N GLN A 59 13.85 -13.23 -1.94
CA GLN A 59 13.32 -12.70 -0.69
C GLN A 59 12.12 -13.55 -0.31
N GLU A 60 12.24 -14.36 0.75
CA GLU A 60 11.05 -14.74 1.50
C GLU A 60 10.32 -13.45 1.87
N ASP A 61 9.01 -13.45 1.71
CA ASP A 61 8.15 -12.44 2.30
C ASP A 61 8.49 -12.34 3.77
N LYS A 62 9.37 -11.40 4.12
CA LYS A 62 9.38 -10.84 5.46
C LYS A 62 8.07 -10.09 5.55
N LYS A 63 6.96 -10.82 5.74
CA LYS A 63 5.85 -10.30 6.53
C LYS A 63 6.54 -9.68 7.71
N GLY A 64 6.57 -8.35 7.76
CA GLY A 64 7.31 -7.61 8.76
C GLY A 64 6.77 -8.05 10.10
N SER A 65 7.40 -9.05 10.71
CA SER A 65 7.07 -9.46 12.06
C SER A 65 7.53 -8.28 12.88
N LEU A 66 6.58 -7.50 13.38
CA LEU A 66 6.86 -6.44 14.34
C LEU A 66 7.71 -7.07 15.44
N SER A 67 8.81 -6.42 15.81
CA SER A 67 9.59 -6.87 16.96
C SER A 67 8.68 -6.98 18.19
N THR A 68 9.00 -7.83 19.14
CA THR A 68 8.20 -8.00 20.37
C THR A 68 7.94 -6.65 21.07
N ALA A 69 8.92 -5.75 21.04
CA ALA A 69 8.78 -4.39 21.54
C ALA A 69 7.76 -3.55 20.74
N ALA A 70 7.81 -3.61 19.40
CA ALA A 70 6.86 -2.91 18.55
C ALA A 70 5.43 -3.45 18.71
N GLN A 71 5.26 -4.77 18.89
CA GLN A 71 3.96 -5.37 19.19
C GLN A 71 3.38 -4.87 20.52
N TYR A 72 4.21 -4.77 21.56
CA TYR A 72 3.82 -4.23 22.86
C TYR A 72 3.40 -2.75 22.78
N MET A 73 4.16 -1.93 22.05
CA MET A 73 3.82 -0.52 21.83
C MET A 73 2.49 -0.36 21.07
N VAL A 74 2.28 -1.13 19.99
CA VAL A 74 1.03 -1.11 19.22
C VAL A 74 -0.15 -1.47 20.13
N LYS A 75 -0.02 -2.51 20.97
CA LYS A 75 -1.07 -2.90 21.93
C LYS A 75 -1.42 -1.77 22.90
N ASN A 76 -0.42 -1.05 23.41
CA ASN A 76 -0.63 0.03 24.37
C ASN A 76 -1.16 1.33 23.74
N LEU A 77 -0.81 1.59 22.47
CA LEU A 77 -1.22 2.79 21.75
C LEU A 77 -2.60 2.63 21.08
N ARG A 78 -3.09 1.40 20.94
CA ARG A 78 -4.43 1.12 20.40
C ARG A 78 -5.49 1.64 21.38
N LYS A 79 -6.08 2.80 21.08
CA LYS A 79 -7.23 3.34 21.81
C LYS A 79 -8.52 2.91 21.10
N SER A 80 -9.56 2.59 21.88
CA SER A 80 -10.90 2.44 21.32
C SER A 80 -11.35 3.77 20.72
N ASP A 81 -12.05 3.72 19.60
CA ASP A 81 -12.64 4.92 19.01
C ASP A 81 -13.55 5.61 20.04
N PRO A 82 -13.56 6.95 20.07
CA PRO A 82 -14.49 7.67 20.93
C PRO A 82 -15.93 7.29 20.56
N PRO A 83 -16.83 7.18 21.55
CA PRO A 83 -18.23 6.90 21.25
C PRO A 83 -18.79 7.98 20.32
N THR A 84 -19.56 7.55 19.32
CA THR A 84 -20.26 8.45 18.42
C THR A 84 -21.15 9.39 19.23
N VAL A 85 -20.88 10.69 19.14
CA VAL A 85 -21.63 11.71 19.86
C VAL A 85 -23.01 11.85 19.22
N VAL A 86 -24.06 11.63 20.01
CA VAL A 86 -25.44 11.86 19.60
C VAL A 86 -25.82 13.29 19.96
N LEU A 87 -25.86 14.17 18.95
CA LEU A 87 -25.98 15.62 19.12
C LEU A 87 -27.25 16.04 19.88
N GLU A 88 -28.36 15.31 19.73
CA GLU A 88 -29.63 15.60 20.43
C GLU A 88 -29.53 15.54 21.96
N SER A 89 -28.55 14.80 22.50
CA SER A 89 -28.32 14.71 23.95
C SER A 89 -27.44 15.85 24.50
N THR A 90 -26.73 16.57 23.63
CA THR A 90 -25.66 17.51 24.00
C THR A 90 -26.07 18.98 23.83
N VAL A 91 -27.14 19.26 23.08
CA VAL A 91 -27.67 20.62 22.94
C VAL A 91 -28.35 21.03 24.25
N LYS A 92 -27.68 21.86 25.06
CA LYS A 92 -28.37 22.66 26.08
C LYS A 92 -29.36 23.55 25.34
N ASN A 93 -30.66 23.37 25.60
CA ASN A 93 -31.73 24.25 25.12
C ASN A 93 -31.44 25.69 25.56
N VAL A 94 -30.82 26.49 24.69
CA VAL A 94 -30.75 27.94 24.86
C VAL A 94 -32.07 28.49 24.34
N SER A 95 -33.11 28.46 25.17
CA SER A 95 -34.35 29.17 24.87
C SER A 95 -34.06 30.67 24.81
N PRO A 96 -34.36 31.39 23.72
CA PRO A 96 -34.25 32.83 23.71
C PRO A 96 -35.34 33.40 24.62
N LYS A 97 -34.94 34.13 25.68
CA LYS A 97 -35.86 35.02 26.39
C LYS A 97 -36.21 36.17 25.45
N VAL A 98 -37.40 36.11 24.84
CA VAL A 98 -38.03 37.28 24.23
C VAL A 98 -38.95 37.86 25.30
N SER A 99 -38.52 38.95 25.93
CA SER A 99 -39.37 39.81 26.75
C SER A 99 -39.87 40.96 25.86
N ASN A 100 -41.18 41.03 25.66
CA ASN A 100 -41.88 42.27 25.27
C ASN A 100 -41.95 43.21 26.48
#